data_AF-A0A087UNE5-F1
#
_entry.id   AF-A0A087UNE5-F1
#
_cell.length_a   1.000
_cell.length_b   1.000
_cell.length_c   1.000
_cell.angle_alpha   90.00
_cell.angle_beta   90.00
_cell.angle_gamma   90.00
#
_symmetry.space_group_name_H-M   'P 1'
#
loop_
_entity.id
_entity.type
_entity.pdbx_description
1 polymer ?
#
loop_
_entity_poly.entity_id
_entity_poly.type
_entity_poly.pdbx_seq_one_letter_code
_entity_poly.pdbx_strand_id
1 'polypeptide(L)' 'MQLYPQKYNTVPIAVQLVFKENGVHGFFSGMVPRMVRRTLMAAMAWTVYEQVISYTGLK' A
#
# COMPACT_ATOMS: atom_id res chain seq x y z
N MET A 1 -12.92 3.15 16.16
CA MET A 1 -13.78 4.31 16.49
C MET A 1 -13.97 5.13 15.22
N GLN A 2 -15.19 5.26 14.68
CA GLN A 2 -15.44 6.18 13.56
C GLN A 2 -15.43 7.61 14.08
N LEU A 3 -14.59 8.47 13.49
CA LEU A 3 -14.40 9.86 13.94
C LEU A 3 -15.60 10.76 13.59
N TYR A 4 -16.33 10.48 12.49
CA TYR A 4 -17.42 11.33 12.00
C TYR A 4 -18.62 10.50 11.47
N PRO A 5 -19.47 9.97 12.36
CA PRO A 5 -20.61 9.13 11.97
C PRO A 5 -21.67 9.88 11.13
N GLN A 6 -21.87 11.18 11.38
CA GLN A 6 -22.86 11.99 10.64
C GLN A 6 -22.40 12.36 9.22
N LYS A 7 -21.09 12.51 9.00
CA LYS A 7 -20.52 12.87 7.69
C LYS A 7 -20.34 11.65 6.78
N TYR A 8 -20.14 10.47 7.37
CA TYR A 8 -19.91 9.20 6.67
C TYR A 8 -20.92 8.13 7.12
N ASN A 9 -22.20 8.40 6.90
CA ASN A 9 -23.30 7.55 7.36
C ASN A 9 -23.42 6.22 6.57
N THR A 10 -22.91 6.17 5.34
CA THR A 10 -22.98 4.97 4.49
C THR A 10 -21.77 4.90 3.57
N VAL A 11 -21.32 3.68 3.25
CA VAL A 11 -20.17 3.39 2.37
C VAL A 11 -20.24 4.13 1.02
N PRO A 12 -21.34 4.12 0.25
CA PRO A 12 -21.38 4.81 -1.05
C PRO A 12 -21.25 6.33 -0.92
N ILE A 13 -21.83 6.94 0.13
CA ILE A 13 -21.72 8.39 0.40
C ILE A 13 -20.27 8.74 0.73
N ALA A 14 -19.58 7.89 1.50
CA ALA A 14 -18.18 8.07 1.82
C ALA A 14 -17.29 8.01 0.57
N VAL A 15 -17.52 7.03 -0.31
CA VAL A 15 -16.78 6.88 -1.57
C VAL A 15 -16.98 8.10 -2.46
N GLN A 16 -18.22 8.56 -2.63
CA GLN A 16 -18.53 9.74 -3.43
C GLN A 16 -17.90 11.03 -2.87
N LEU A 17 -17.89 11.19 -1.53
CA LEU A 17 -17.29 12.35 -0.88
C LEU A 17 -15.76 12.37 -1.04
N VAL A 18 -15.09 11.23 -0.84
CA VAL A 18 -13.64 11.11 -1.03
C VAL A 18 -13.26 11.34 -2.48
N PHE A 19 -14.05 10.83 -3.42
CA PHE A 19 -13.87 11.07 -4.84
C PHE A 19 -14.03 12.54 -5.23
N LYS A 20 -15.00 13.25 -4.62
CA LYS A 20 -15.21 14.68 -4.87
C LYS A 20 -14.09 15.55 -4.29
N GLU A 21 -13.56 15.23 -3.12
CA GLU A 21 -12.52 16.05 -2.47
C GLU A 21 -11.11 15.81 -3.00
N ASN A 22 -10.72 14.55 -3.25
CA ASN A 22 -9.34 14.21 -3.61
C ASN A 22 -9.22 13.50 -4.97
N GLY A 23 -10.32 13.32 -5.69
CA GLY A 23 -10.35 12.61 -6.97
C GLY A 23 -9.90 11.15 -6.86
N VAL A 24 -9.54 10.56 -8.00
CA VAL A 24 -8.90 9.24 -8.06
C VAL A 24 -7.53 9.23 -7.36
N HIS A 25 -6.79 10.35 -7.40
CA HIS A 25 -5.45 10.43 -6.83
C HIS A 25 -5.44 10.27 -5.31
N GLY A 26 -6.49 10.75 -4.61
CA GLY A 26 -6.66 10.55 -3.17
C GLY A 26 -6.75 9.08 -2.75
N PHE A 27 -7.37 8.23 -3.58
CA PHE A 27 -7.43 6.79 -3.32
C PHE A 27 -6.08 6.10 -3.52
N PHE A 28 -5.33 6.51 -4.55
CA PHE A 28 -4.04 5.91 -4.87
C PHE A 28 -2.87 6.45 -4.07
N SER A 29 -2.95 7.68 -3.53
CA SER A 29 -1.88 8.31 -2.75
C SER A 29 -1.48 7.49 -1.52
N GLY A 30 -2.42 6.78 -0.87
CA GLY A 30 -2.13 5.85 0.22
C GLY A 30 -1.79 4.42 -0.24
N MET A 31 -2.27 4.02 -1.42
CA MET A 31 -2.05 2.67 -1.96
C MET A 31 -0.65 2.50 -2.55
N VAL A 32 -0.15 3.51 -3.25
CA VAL A 32 1.20 3.55 -3.86
C VAL A 32 2.30 3.30 -2.83
N PRO A 33 2.43 4.07 -1.72
CA PRO A 33 3.49 3.83 -0.73
C PRO A 33 3.36 2.45 -0.07
N ARG A 34 2.14 1.92 0.07
CA ARG A 34 1.89 0.58 0.62
C ARG A 34 2.36 -0.52 -0.33
N MET A 35 2.09 -0.37 -1.63
CA MET A 35 2.55 -1.29 -2.67
C MET A 35 4.08 -1.26 -2.78
N VAL A 36 4.68 -0.07 -2.86
CA VAL A 36 6.13 0.12 -2.90
C VAL A 36 6.81 -0.57 -1.72
N ARG A 37 6.31 -0.35 -0.49
CA ARG A 37 6.85 -1.02 0.70
C ARG A 37 6.82 -2.54 0.57
N ARG A 38 5.70 -3.12 0.12
CA ARG A 38 5.56 -4.58 -0.03
C ARG A 38 6.53 -5.14 -1.07
N THR A 39 6.64 -4.47 -2.22
CA THR A 39 7.55 -4.87 -3.30
C THR A 39 9.01 -4.77 -2.88
N LEU A 40 9.40 -3.68 -2.20
CA LEU A 40 10.76 -3.50 -1.70
C LEU A 40 11.15 -4.59 -0.71
N MET A 41 10.26 -4.96 0.22
CA MET A 41 10.54 -6.04 1.17
C MET A 41 10.76 -7.39 0.48
N ALA A 42 9.93 -7.71 -0.53
CA ALA A 42 10.10 -8.93 -1.32
C ALA A 42 11.39 -8.91 -2.15
N ALA A 43 11.71 -7.79 -2.78
CA ALA A 43 12.94 -7.63 -3.57
C ALA A 43 14.20 -7.72 -2.69
N MET A 44 14.17 -7.12 -1.49
CA MET A 44 15.26 -7.25 -0.53
C MET A 44 15.44 -8.69 -0.05
N ALA A 45 14.35 -9.40 0.25
CA ALA A 45 14.43 -10.81 0.63
C ALA A 45 15.04 -11.67 -0.49
N TRP A 46 14.63 -11.45 -1.74
CA TRP A 46 15.18 -12.14 -2.91
C TRP A 46 16.67 -11.84 -3.12
N THR A 47 17.05 -10.56 -3.08
CA THR A 47 18.46 -10.16 -3.26
C THR A 47 19.35 -10.71 -2.15
N VAL A 48 18.92 -10.66 -0.89
CA VAL A 48 19.67 -11.25 0.23
C VAL A 48 19.78 -12.75 0.08
N TYR A 49 18.71 -13.44 -0.29
CA TYR A 49 18.73 -14.89 -0.55
C TYR A 49 19.77 -15.26 -1.61
N GLU A 50 19.76 -14.58 -2.75
CA GLU A 50 20.72 -14.79 -3.83
C GLU A 50 22.16 -14.51 -3.39
N GLN A 51 22.38 -13.42 -2.63
CA GLN A 51 23.71 -13.11 -2.11
C GLN A 51 24.20 -14.19 -1.15
N VAL A 52 23.38 -14.61 -0.19
CA VAL A 52 23.73 -15.66 0.79
C VAL A 52 24.06 -16.98 0.10
N ILE A 53 23.29 -17.37 -0.92
CA ILE A 53 23.55 -18.58 -1.71
C ILE A 53 24.87 -18.44 -2.48
N SER A 54 25.11 -17.28 -3.10
CA SER A 54 26.36 -17.04 -3.82
C SER A 54 27.57 -17.06 -2.88
N TYR A 55 27.44 -16.56 -1.65
CA TYR A 55 28.51 -16.56 -0.65
C TYR A 55 28.77 -17.93 -0.03
N THR A 56 27.73 -18.76 0.13
CA THR A 56 27.87 -20.12 0.68
C THR A 56 28.46 -21.11 -0.33
N GLY A 57 28.79 -20.68 -1.55
CA GLY A 57 29.55 -21.48 -2.52
C GLY A 57 28.79 -22.68 -3.07
N LEU A 58 27.47 -22.72 -2.88
CA LEU A 58 26.56 -23.69 -3.51
C LEU A 58 26.20 -23.18 -4.90
N LYS A 59 27.14 -23.31 -5.84
CA LYS A 59 26.91 -23.18 -7.27
C LYS A 59 27.17 -24.51 -7.94
#